data_AF-A0A5A7M884-F1
#
_entry.id   AF-A0A5A7M884-F1
#
_cell.length_a   1.000
_cell.length_b   1.000
_cell.length_c   1.000
_cell.angle_alpha   90.00
_cell.angle_beta   90.00
_cell.angle_gamma   90.00
#
_symmetry.space_group_name_H-M   'P 1'
#
loop_
_entity.id
_entity.type
_entity.pdbx_description
1 polymer ?
#
loop_
_entity_poly.entity_id
_entity_poly.type
_entity_poly.pdbx_seq_one_letter_code
_entity_poly.pdbx_strand_id
1 'polypeptide(L)'
;MSVCRTRHHIIARILCTTAAAWLLCAHPVSAHNVWLKPDAQGGYVMQFGGHEGRTEAFDPAKLQRVHAYDLRGREVPSAVQNVQGGIRIKPDVSAALIAVELDNGYFSSTGAEGAMLPLPMDQNPGAVRGVHARKFHKTVVRWGAVMQKPLGQMFEVVPLQGQSPHAGQPLRLQVLLHGKPQPGVRLSWGENGSPTMTDAQGLATMTPVVGSNTLQAILRQPVQGDPMTTENSYEYLLRFAVH
;
A
#
# COMPACT_ATOMS: atom_id res chain seq x y z
N MET A 1 35.54 -63.38 -34.74
CA MET A 1 34.16 -62.89 -34.57
C MET A 1 34.15 -61.86 -33.46
N SER A 2 33.34 -60.81 -33.64
CA SER A 2 33.31 -59.50 -32.96
C SER A 2 33.49 -59.49 -31.44
N VAL A 3 34.34 -58.60 -30.92
CA VAL A 3 34.10 -57.93 -29.63
C VAL A 3 34.48 -56.44 -29.70
N CYS A 4 33.41 -55.66 -29.69
CA CYS A 4 33.17 -54.25 -29.42
C CYS A 4 34.26 -53.43 -28.69
N ARG A 5 34.62 -52.26 -29.26
CA ARG A 5 35.27 -51.12 -28.60
C ARG A 5 34.20 -50.22 -27.99
N THR A 6 34.18 -50.05 -26.66
CA THR A 6 33.38 -49.01 -25.99
C THR A 6 34.22 -47.75 -25.78
N ARG A 7 33.81 -46.66 -26.42
CA ARG A 7 34.39 -45.32 -26.30
C ARG A 7 33.95 -44.68 -24.98
N HIS A 8 34.89 -44.00 -24.35
CA HIS A 8 34.68 -43.15 -23.19
C HIS A 8 33.93 -41.89 -23.61
N HIS A 9 32.82 -41.57 -22.94
CA HIS A 9 32.21 -40.24 -23.01
C HIS A 9 31.95 -39.72 -21.59
N ILE A 10 32.89 -38.90 -21.14
CA ILE A 10 32.73 -37.94 -20.06
C ILE A 10 31.79 -36.86 -20.60
N ILE A 11 30.58 -36.74 -20.04
CA ILE A 11 29.76 -35.54 -20.18
C ILE A 11 29.41 -35.09 -18.76
N ALA A 12 30.21 -34.13 -18.28
CA ALA A 12 29.93 -33.39 -17.07
C ALA A 12 28.62 -32.62 -17.26
N ARG A 13 27.61 -32.93 -16.44
CA ARG A 13 26.38 -32.16 -16.33
C ARG A 13 26.67 -30.86 -15.59
N ILE A 14 26.93 -29.79 -16.33
CA ILE A 14 26.85 -28.43 -15.79
C ILE A 14 25.36 -28.07 -15.76
N LEU A 15 24.76 -28.17 -14.57
CA LEU A 15 23.42 -27.64 -14.31
C LEU A 15 23.54 -26.11 -14.24
N CYS A 16 23.24 -25.42 -15.34
CA CYS A 16 22.99 -23.99 -15.32
C CYS A 16 21.64 -23.75 -14.62
N THR A 17 21.67 -23.45 -13.32
CA THR A 17 20.53 -22.85 -12.62
C THR A 17 20.43 -21.39 -13.02
N THR A 18 19.72 -21.11 -14.10
CA THR A 18 19.25 -19.75 -14.43
C THR A 18 18.13 -19.38 -13.47
N ALA A 19 18.50 -18.87 -12.28
CA ALA A 19 17.57 -18.11 -11.46
C ALA A 19 17.25 -16.82 -12.23
N ALA A 20 16.08 -16.79 -12.87
CA ALA A 20 15.53 -15.59 -13.47
C ALA A 20 15.28 -14.56 -12.36
N ALA A 21 16.26 -13.70 -12.12
CA ALA A 21 16.08 -12.47 -11.37
C ALA A 21 15.18 -11.56 -12.22
N TRP A 22 13.87 -11.64 -12.00
CA TRP A 22 12.94 -10.63 -12.46
C TRP A 22 13.28 -9.36 -11.69
N LEU A 23 14.17 -8.54 -12.27
CA LEU A 23 14.28 -7.14 -11.92
C LEU A 23 12.95 -6.50 -12.31
N LEU A 24 12.04 -6.41 -11.33
CA LEU A 24 10.90 -5.52 -11.39
C LEU A 24 11.45 -4.10 -11.42
N CYS A 25 11.61 -3.55 -12.62
CA CYS A 25 11.73 -2.11 -12.81
C CYS A 25 10.46 -1.47 -12.23
N ALA A 26 10.54 -1.02 -10.98
CA ALA A 26 9.51 -0.21 -10.36
C ALA A 26 9.55 1.17 -11.02
N HIS A 27 8.94 1.30 -12.19
CA HIS A 27 8.75 2.61 -12.80
C HIS A 27 7.90 3.49 -11.84
N PRO A 28 8.18 4.80 -11.79
CA PRO A 28 7.42 5.74 -10.97
C PRO A 28 6.01 5.90 -11.56
N VAL A 29 5.14 4.92 -11.30
CA VAL A 29 3.70 5.13 -11.33
C VAL A 29 3.42 6.14 -10.24
N SER A 30 2.77 7.22 -10.65
CA SER A 30 2.34 8.35 -9.84
C SER A 30 2.00 7.95 -8.40
N ALA A 31 2.87 8.31 -7.45
CA ALA A 31 2.78 7.91 -6.04
C ALA A 31 1.74 8.76 -5.27
N HIS A 32 0.59 9.05 -5.89
CA HIS A 32 -0.48 9.75 -5.21
C HIS A 32 -1.01 8.89 -4.07
N ASN A 33 -1.08 9.47 -2.87
CA ASN A 33 -1.61 8.82 -1.70
C ASN A 33 -2.73 9.67 -1.08
N VAL A 34 -3.48 9.04 -0.19
CA VAL A 34 -4.46 9.71 0.65
C VAL A 34 -3.92 9.74 2.08
N TRP A 35 -4.07 10.87 2.77
CA TRP A 35 -3.72 10.95 4.19
C TRP A 35 -4.62 11.90 4.95
N LEU A 36 -4.67 11.73 6.27
CA LEU A 36 -5.39 12.63 7.15
C LEU A 36 -4.45 13.62 7.82
N LYS A 37 -4.78 14.91 7.75
CA LYS A 37 -4.12 15.99 8.51
C LYS A 37 -5.05 16.46 9.62
N PRO A 38 -4.64 16.49 10.89
CA PRO A 38 -5.49 16.99 11.97
C PRO A 38 -5.83 18.47 11.78
N ASP A 39 -7.05 18.86 12.13
CA ASP A 39 -7.47 20.25 12.25
C ASP A 39 -7.55 20.71 13.71
N ALA A 40 -7.75 22.00 13.92
CA ALA A 40 -7.80 22.59 15.26
C ALA A 40 -9.09 22.27 16.04
N GLN A 41 -10.10 21.68 15.40
CA GLN A 41 -11.42 21.39 15.95
C GLN A 41 -11.63 19.89 16.21
N GLY A 42 -10.54 19.14 16.39
CA GLY A 42 -10.53 17.71 16.72
C GLY A 42 -10.99 16.80 15.57
N GLY A 43 -11.03 17.33 14.34
CA GLY A 43 -11.24 16.55 13.13
C GLY A 43 -9.96 16.40 12.33
N TYR A 44 -10.11 15.85 11.14
CA TYR A 44 -9.05 15.63 10.17
C TYR A 44 -9.54 16.03 8.79
N VAL A 45 -8.71 16.73 8.04
CA VAL A 45 -8.95 17.00 6.62
C VAL A 45 -8.18 15.95 5.82
N MET A 46 -8.91 15.23 4.98
CA MET A 46 -8.35 14.32 4.00
C MET A 46 -7.61 15.11 2.93
N GLN A 47 -6.37 14.73 2.72
CA GLN A 47 -5.50 15.24 1.68
C GLN A 47 -5.25 14.14 0.66
N PHE A 48 -5.09 14.56 -0.58
CA PHE A 48 -4.70 13.72 -1.69
C PHE A 48 -3.54 14.38 -2.41
N GLY A 49 -2.60 13.60 -2.92
CA GLY A 49 -1.43 14.15 -3.58
C GLY A 49 -0.26 13.18 -3.58
N GLY A 50 0.78 13.53 -4.32
CA GLY A 50 2.04 12.81 -4.38
C GLY A 50 3.18 13.76 -4.78
N HIS A 51 4.41 13.28 -4.67
CA HIS A 51 5.64 14.05 -4.86
C HIS A 51 5.84 15.15 -3.82
N GLU A 52 6.71 14.88 -2.85
CA GLU A 52 7.20 15.86 -1.87
C GLU A 52 6.07 16.49 -1.01
N GLY A 53 4.95 15.80 -0.86
CA GLY A 53 3.81 16.26 -0.05
C GLY A 53 2.96 17.36 -0.70
N ARG A 54 3.10 17.57 -2.01
CA ARG A 54 2.18 18.45 -2.75
C ARG A 54 0.77 17.88 -2.71
N THR A 55 -0.19 18.78 -2.54
CA THR A 55 -1.62 18.43 -2.47
C THR A 55 -2.28 18.70 -3.81
N GLU A 56 -3.22 17.85 -4.16
CA GLU A 56 -4.01 17.92 -5.38
C GLU A 56 -5.49 17.80 -5.06
N ALA A 57 -6.31 18.41 -5.91
CA ALA A 57 -7.75 18.21 -5.83
C ALA A 57 -8.10 16.77 -6.21
N PHE A 58 -9.11 16.22 -5.55
CA PHE A 58 -9.67 14.92 -5.88
C PHE A 58 -11.20 14.99 -5.80
N ASP A 59 -11.86 14.16 -6.59
CA ASP A 59 -13.32 14.01 -6.54
C ASP A 59 -13.72 13.30 -5.25
N PRO A 60 -14.55 13.91 -4.37
CA PRO A 60 -15.02 13.25 -3.16
C PRO A 60 -15.76 11.93 -3.41
N ALA A 61 -16.34 11.73 -4.60
CA ALA A 61 -16.99 10.47 -4.98
C ALA A 61 -16.03 9.26 -5.03
N LYS A 62 -14.72 9.50 -5.05
CA LYS A 62 -13.69 8.45 -4.95
C LYS A 62 -13.61 7.81 -3.56
N LEU A 63 -14.10 8.51 -2.53
CA LEU A 63 -14.12 7.99 -1.16
C LEU A 63 -15.08 6.80 -1.06
N GLN A 64 -14.55 5.63 -0.70
CA GLN A 64 -15.35 4.42 -0.54
C GLN A 64 -15.79 4.26 0.92
N ARG A 65 -14.85 4.38 1.87
CA ARG A 65 -15.10 4.10 3.28
C ARG A 65 -14.27 4.97 4.21
N VAL A 66 -14.87 5.34 5.34
CA VAL A 66 -14.19 5.90 6.52
C VAL A 66 -14.68 5.14 7.74
N HIS A 67 -13.75 4.59 8.51
CA HIS A 67 -14.04 3.97 9.80
C HIS A 67 -13.22 4.61 10.89
N ALA A 68 -13.79 4.67 12.09
CA ALA A 68 -13.09 5.02 13.30
C ALA A 68 -13.25 3.88 14.31
N TYR A 69 -12.22 3.61 15.09
CA TYR A 69 -12.21 2.53 16.05
C TYR A 69 -11.68 2.99 17.40
N ASP A 70 -12.27 2.50 18.48
CA ASP A 70 -11.77 2.73 19.84
C ASP A 70 -10.50 1.91 20.14
N LEU A 71 -9.96 2.02 21.36
CA LEU A 71 -8.77 1.30 21.81
C LEU A 71 -8.86 -0.23 21.71
N ARG A 72 -10.07 -0.80 21.72
CA ARG A 72 -10.33 -2.24 21.64
C ARG A 72 -10.65 -2.68 20.22
N GLY A 73 -10.68 -1.76 19.26
CA GLY A 73 -11.03 -1.99 17.87
C GLY A 73 -12.52 -2.22 17.67
N ARG A 74 -13.37 -1.63 18.52
CA ARG A 74 -14.81 -1.52 18.24
C ARG A 74 -15.02 -0.28 17.39
N GLU A 75 -15.87 -0.39 16.38
CA GLU A 75 -16.21 0.74 15.53
C GLU A 75 -16.93 1.82 16.35
N VAL A 76 -16.58 3.09 16.10
CA VAL A 76 -17.19 4.26 16.72
C VAL A 76 -17.65 5.23 15.63
N PRO A 77 -18.68 6.06 15.88
CA PRO A 77 -19.18 6.99 14.88
C PRO A 77 -18.12 7.97 14.39
N SER A 78 -18.27 8.39 13.13
CA SER A 78 -17.45 9.45 12.52
C SER A 78 -18.31 10.28 11.58
N ALA A 79 -18.28 11.60 11.75
CA ALA A 79 -18.93 12.52 10.81
C ALA A 79 -18.01 12.75 9.61
N VAL A 80 -18.52 12.52 8.40
CA VAL A 80 -17.81 12.76 7.14
C VAL A 80 -18.53 13.87 6.38
N GLN A 81 -17.82 14.94 6.08
CA GLN A 81 -18.39 16.15 5.48
C GLN A 81 -17.52 16.64 4.34
N ASN A 82 -18.12 16.93 3.19
CA ASN A 82 -17.43 17.66 2.13
C ASN A 82 -17.21 19.10 2.59
N VAL A 83 -15.99 19.60 2.43
CA VAL A 83 -15.58 20.96 2.77
C VAL A 83 -14.85 21.60 1.59
N GLN A 84 -14.68 22.92 1.64
CA GLN A 84 -13.80 23.59 0.68
C GLN A 84 -12.38 23.02 0.82
N GLY A 85 -11.85 22.43 -0.24
CA GLY A 85 -10.50 21.86 -0.26
C GLY A 85 -10.39 20.40 0.20
N GLY A 86 -11.50 19.65 0.36
CA GLY A 86 -11.44 18.20 0.56
C GLY A 86 -12.61 17.62 1.36
N ILE A 87 -12.32 16.54 2.09
CA ILE A 87 -13.27 15.86 2.97
C ILE A 87 -12.80 16.02 4.41
N ARG A 88 -13.67 16.50 5.27
CA ARG A 88 -13.43 16.58 6.71
C ARG A 88 -14.03 15.36 7.41
N ILE A 89 -13.23 14.70 8.23
CA ILE A 89 -13.59 13.55 9.05
C ILE A 89 -13.47 13.95 10.52
N LYS A 90 -14.56 13.85 11.27
CA LYS A 90 -14.56 14.07 12.73
C LYS A 90 -15.01 12.79 13.43
N PRO A 91 -14.08 11.96 13.93
CA PRO A 91 -14.44 10.77 14.68
C PRO A 91 -14.99 11.14 16.07
N ASP A 92 -15.66 10.19 16.70
CA ASP A 92 -15.95 10.26 18.13
C ASP A 92 -14.66 10.43 18.95
N VAL A 93 -14.75 11.13 20.09
CA VAL A 93 -13.60 11.43 20.97
C VAL A 93 -12.92 10.18 21.53
N SER A 94 -13.60 9.04 21.54
CA SER A 94 -13.04 7.76 21.97
C SER A 94 -12.16 7.07 20.91
N ALA A 95 -12.17 7.55 19.67
CA ALA A 95 -11.41 6.97 18.57
C ALA A 95 -9.91 6.93 18.86
N ALA A 96 -9.33 5.75 18.69
CA ALA A 96 -7.91 5.47 18.77
C ALA A 96 -7.27 5.30 17.38
N LEU A 97 -8.09 5.05 16.36
CA LEU A 97 -7.65 4.83 14.99
C LEU A 97 -8.72 5.33 14.02
N ILE A 98 -8.27 5.90 12.89
CA ILE A 98 -9.13 6.24 11.75
C ILE A 98 -8.57 5.55 10.52
N ALA A 99 -9.42 4.87 9.76
CA ALA A 99 -9.10 4.16 8.53
C ALA A 99 -9.88 4.74 7.34
N VAL A 100 -9.23 4.84 6.18
CA VAL A 100 -9.79 5.38 4.95
C VAL A 100 -9.50 4.43 3.79
N GLU A 101 -10.51 4.24 2.94
CA GLU A 101 -10.39 3.55 1.64
C GLU A 101 -10.89 4.47 0.54
N LEU A 102 -10.07 4.67 -0.48
CA LEU A 102 -10.34 5.52 -1.63
C LEU A 102 -10.03 4.74 -2.90
N ASP A 103 -10.99 4.66 -3.82
CA ASP A 103 -10.76 4.14 -5.16
C ASP A 103 -10.36 5.31 -6.06
N ASN A 104 -9.08 5.37 -6.44
CA ASN A 104 -8.60 6.48 -7.27
C ASN A 104 -8.97 6.31 -8.74
N GLY A 105 -9.57 5.17 -9.10
CA GLY A 105 -10.03 4.84 -10.44
C GLY A 105 -8.97 4.17 -11.30
N TYR A 106 -9.31 4.05 -12.57
CA TYR A 106 -8.48 3.44 -13.59
C TYR A 106 -7.67 4.49 -14.33
N PHE A 107 -6.46 4.08 -14.70
CA PHE A 107 -5.54 4.87 -15.50
C PHE A 107 -4.98 3.99 -16.62
N SER A 108 -4.75 4.54 -17.80
CA SER A 108 -4.23 3.78 -18.93
C SER A 108 -3.27 4.58 -19.81
N SER A 109 -2.40 3.86 -20.53
CA SER A 109 -1.45 4.43 -21.48
C SER A 109 -1.43 3.61 -22.78
N THR A 110 -1.24 4.31 -23.89
CA THR A 110 -1.00 3.72 -25.23
C THR A 110 0.45 3.28 -25.42
N GLY A 111 1.35 3.66 -24.52
CA GLY A 111 2.73 3.18 -24.46
C GLY A 111 2.96 2.21 -23.30
N ALA A 112 3.99 1.37 -23.43
CA ALA A 112 4.49 0.56 -22.31
C ALA A 112 5.05 1.44 -21.16
N GLU A 113 5.55 2.63 -21.52
CA GLU A 113 6.00 3.69 -20.64
C GLU A 113 5.28 5.01 -21.00
N GLY A 114 5.29 5.98 -20.10
CA GLY A 114 4.75 7.33 -20.34
C GLY A 114 3.61 7.74 -19.41
N ALA A 115 3.02 8.90 -19.71
CA ALA A 115 1.93 9.47 -18.93
C ALA A 115 0.67 8.59 -19.00
N MET A 116 0.00 8.44 -17.87
CA MET A 116 -1.25 7.69 -17.77
C MET A 116 -2.43 8.66 -17.85
N LEU A 117 -3.39 8.39 -18.72
CA LEU A 117 -4.67 9.09 -18.75
C LEU A 117 -5.59 8.53 -17.66
N PRO A 118 -6.44 9.34 -17.01
CA PRO A 118 -7.40 8.89 -15.99
C PRO A 118 -8.63 8.21 -16.63
N LEU A 119 -8.37 7.20 -17.46
CA LEU A 119 -9.36 6.41 -18.17
C LEU A 119 -8.99 4.92 -18.06
N PRO A 120 -9.97 4.01 -17.95
CA PRO A 120 -9.70 2.58 -18.14
C PRO A 120 -9.27 2.29 -19.58
N MET A 121 -8.64 1.14 -19.79
CA MET A 121 -8.08 0.76 -21.11
C MET A 121 -9.15 0.64 -22.20
N ASP A 122 -10.35 0.16 -21.87
CA ASP A 122 -11.47 0.01 -22.79
C ASP A 122 -12.07 1.37 -23.26
N GLN A 123 -11.72 2.46 -22.60
CA GLN A 123 -12.11 3.83 -22.95
C GLN A 123 -10.94 4.67 -23.49
N ASN A 124 -9.75 4.08 -23.63
CA ASN A 124 -8.56 4.71 -24.18
C ASN A 124 -8.08 3.91 -25.41
N PRO A 125 -8.55 4.24 -26.62
CA PRO A 125 -8.21 3.51 -27.83
C PRO A 125 -6.70 3.35 -28.02
N GLY A 126 -6.25 2.11 -28.21
CA GLY A 126 -4.83 1.77 -28.35
C GLY A 126 -4.08 1.63 -27.02
N ALA A 127 -4.76 1.67 -25.88
CA ALA A 127 -4.13 1.39 -24.58
C ALA A 127 -3.54 -0.02 -24.55
N VAL A 128 -2.26 -0.10 -24.14
CA VAL A 128 -1.53 -1.36 -23.97
C VAL A 128 -1.22 -1.66 -22.51
N ARG A 129 -1.45 -0.67 -21.63
CA ARG A 129 -1.19 -0.73 -20.19
C ARG A 129 -2.31 -0.03 -19.44
N GLY A 130 -2.75 -0.64 -18.34
CA GLY A 130 -3.72 -0.06 -17.40
C GLY A 130 -3.36 -0.35 -15.95
N VAL A 131 -3.77 0.55 -15.06
CA VAL A 131 -3.62 0.45 -13.61
C VAL A 131 -4.94 0.82 -12.96
N HIS A 132 -5.46 -0.07 -12.10
CA HIS A 132 -6.51 0.28 -11.14
C HIS A 132 -5.85 0.67 -9.81
N ALA A 133 -5.91 1.96 -9.48
CA ALA A 133 -5.21 2.50 -8.32
C ALA A 133 -6.14 2.60 -7.10
N ARG A 134 -5.87 1.82 -6.06
CA ARG A 134 -6.62 1.82 -4.79
C ARG A 134 -5.74 2.35 -3.66
N LYS A 135 -6.26 3.30 -2.90
CA LYS A 135 -5.54 4.04 -1.87
C LYS A 135 -6.14 3.78 -0.49
N PHE A 136 -5.26 3.52 0.46
CA PHE A 136 -5.62 3.13 1.82
C PHE A 136 -4.85 3.99 2.80
N HIS A 137 -5.45 4.29 3.94
CA HIS A 137 -4.78 5.07 4.97
C HIS A 137 -5.26 4.71 6.37
N LYS A 138 -4.35 4.71 7.33
CA LYS A 138 -4.63 4.69 8.76
C LYS A 138 -3.90 5.81 9.49
N THR A 139 -4.62 6.54 10.33
CA THR A 139 -4.03 7.40 11.37
C THR A 139 -4.22 6.75 12.73
N VAL A 140 -3.11 6.46 13.42
CA VAL A 140 -3.11 6.10 14.84
C VAL A 140 -3.24 7.38 15.66
N VAL A 141 -4.41 7.56 16.28
CA VAL A 141 -4.67 8.67 17.21
C VAL A 141 -4.12 8.33 18.58
N ARG A 142 -4.31 7.07 19.00
CA ARG A 142 -3.82 6.54 20.27
C ARG A 142 -3.49 5.06 20.11
N TRP A 143 -2.33 4.65 20.61
CA TRP A 143 -1.94 3.24 20.61
C TRP A 143 -2.81 2.43 21.58
N GLY A 144 -3.21 1.23 21.16
CA GLY A 144 -4.05 0.32 21.92
C GLY A 144 -4.20 -1.03 21.26
N ALA A 145 -5.01 -1.92 21.86
CA ALA A 145 -5.25 -3.27 21.35
C ALA A 145 -5.79 -3.31 19.91
N VAL A 146 -6.46 -2.24 19.47
CA VAL A 146 -6.88 -2.01 18.07
C VAL A 146 -5.76 -2.17 17.04
N MET A 147 -4.51 -1.89 17.43
CA MET A 147 -3.37 -1.99 16.51
C MET A 147 -3.00 -3.44 16.20
N GLN A 148 -3.31 -4.38 17.09
CA GLN A 148 -2.83 -5.78 17.03
C GLN A 148 -3.73 -6.73 16.25
N LYS A 149 -4.70 -6.20 15.51
CA LYS A 149 -5.64 -7.02 14.76
C LYS A 149 -6.02 -6.39 13.42
N PRO A 150 -6.36 -7.22 12.42
CA PRO A 150 -6.99 -6.75 11.20
C PRO A 150 -8.35 -6.10 11.52
N LEU A 151 -8.69 -5.08 10.75
CA LEU A 151 -9.92 -4.29 10.85
C LEU A 151 -10.76 -4.37 9.57
N GLY A 152 -10.29 -5.14 8.59
CA GLY A 152 -11.09 -5.51 7.42
C GLY A 152 -10.97 -4.58 6.23
N GLN A 153 -9.95 -3.70 6.20
CA GLN A 153 -9.63 -2.99 4.96
C GLN A 153 -9.18 -3.98 3.89
N MET A 154 -9.49 -3.69 2.62
CA MET A 154 -9.09 -4.56 1.50
C MET A 154 -7.58 -4.80 1.48
N PHE A 155 -6.77 -3.73 1.54
CA PHE A 155 -5.33 -3.79 1.72
C PHE A 155 -4.98 -3.14 3.05
N GLU A 156 -4.31 -3.88 3.93
CA GLU A 156 -4.21 -3.50 5.34
C GLU A 156 -2.80 -3.70 5.90
N VAL A 157 -2.27 -2.66 6.55
CA VAL A 157 -1.06 -2.76 7.38
C VAL A 157 -1.48 -2.81 8.85
N VAL A 158 -1.03 -3.85 9.55
CA VAL A 158 -1.38 -4.17 10.94
C VAL A 158 -0.12 -4.20 11.79
N PRO A 159 0.08 -3.27 12.74
CA PRO A 159 1.11 -3.42 13.75
C PRO A 159 0.91 -4.68 14.61
N LEU A 160 2.00 -5.27 15.09
CA LEU A 160 1.92 -6.46 15.95
C LEU A 160 2.15 -6.13 17.44
N GLN A 161 1.89 -4.89 17.82
CA GLN A 161 1.94 -4.42 19.20
C GLN A 161 0.86 -3.38 19.49
N GLY A 162 0.41 -3.34 20.74
CA GLY A 162 -0.61 -2.39 21.20
C GLY A 162 -0.03 -1.16 21.88
N GLN A 163 1.20 -1.23 22.40
CA GLN A 163 1.90 -0.07 22.96
C GLN A 163 2.50 0.79 21.85
N SER A 164 2.66 2.09 22.13
CA SER A 164 3.40 2.99 21.25
C SER A 164 4.82 2.47 21.02
N PRO A 165 5.32 2.44 19.78
CA PRO A 165 6.70 2.09 19.51
C PRO A 165 7.61 3.18 20.04
N HIS A 166 8.86 2.79 20.30
CA HIS A 166 9.93 3.70 20.67
C HIS A 166 10.80 3.99 19.45
N ALA A 167 11.33 5.20 19.37
CA ALA A 167 12.24 5.56 18.30
C ALA A 167 13.50 4.68 18.34
N GLY A 168 13.97 4.26 17.17
CA GLY A 168 15.14 3.38 17.06
C GLY A 168 14.88 1.91 17.42
N GLN A 169 13.68 1.55 17.91
CA GLN A 169 13.32 0.18 18.25
C GLN A 169 12.53 -0.52 17.13
N PRO A 170 12.67 -1.85 16.96
CA PRO A 170 11.92 -2.60 15.96
C PRO A 170 10.39 -2.51 16.16
N LEU A 171 9.66 -2.12 15.12
CA LEU A 171 8.21 -2.23 15.01
C LEU A 171 7.88 -3.34 14.00
N ARG A 172 7.29 -4.43 14.49
CA ARG A 172 6.82 -5.54 13.64
C ARG A 172 5.45 -5.24 13.08
N LEU A 173 5.26 -5.55 11.81
CA LEU A 173 4.04 -5.31 11.05
C LEU A 173 3.66 -6.56 10.27
N GLN A 174 2.37 -6.73 10.01
CA GLN A 174 1.85 -7.67 9.03
C GLN A 174 1.06 -6.91 7.96
N VAL A 175 1.26 -7.28 6.69
CA VAL A 175 0.50 -6.73 5.57
C VAL A 175 -0.44 -7.79 5.00
N LEU A 176 -1.69 -7.39 4.78
CA LEU A 176 -2.78 -8.24 4.34
C LEU A 176 -3.43 -7.68 3.07
N LEU A 177 -3.90 -8.57 2.21
CA LEU A 177 -4.82 -8.27 1.11
C LEU A 177 -6.00 -9.23 1.23
N HIS A 178 -7.22 -8.69 1.30
CA HIS A 178 -8.45 -9.42 1.60
C HIS A 178 -8.31 -10.30 2.85
N GLY A 179 -7.67 -9.77 3.90
CA GLY A 179 -7.41 -10.47 5.16
C GLY A 179 -6.35 -11.58 5.10
N LYS A 180 -5.70 -11.79 3.95
CA LYS A 180 -4.67 -12.82 3.77
C LYS A 180 -3.26 -12.19 3.78
N PRO A 181 -2.28 -12.80 4.47
CA PRO A 181 -0.88 -12.37 4.41
C PRO A 181 -0.36 -12.16 3.00
N GLN A 182 0.36 -11.06 2.77
CA GLN A 182 0.94 -10.74 1.46
C GLN A 182 2.46 -10.65 1.50
N PRO A 183 3.17 -11.58 0.83
CA PRO A 183 4.61 -11.47 0.62
C PRO A 183 4.96 -10.44 -0.45
N GLY A 184 6.19 -9.93 -0.39
CA GLY A 184 6.75 -9.05 -1.43
C GLY A 184 6.14 -7.65 -1.48
N VAL A 185 5.40 -7.24 -0.45
CA VAL A 185 4.92 -5.86 -0.32
C VAL A 185 6.10 -4.97 0.01
N ARG A 186 6.28 -3.88 -0.75
CA ARG A 186 7.30 -2.88 -0.48
C ARG A 186 6.85 -1.95 0.64
N LEU A 187 7.64 -1.89 1.71
CA LEU A 187 7.51 -0.94 2.80
C LEU A 187 8.65 0.10 2.76
N SER A 188 8.35 1.36 3.01
CA SER A 188 9.36 2.41 3.14
C SER A 188 8.90 3.57 4.01
N TRP A 189 9.84 4.25 4.66
CA TRP A 189 9.58 5.54 5.30
C TRP A 189 9.51 6.64 4.24
N GLY A 190 8.32 7.18 4.01
CA GLY A 190 8.07 8.13 2.92
C GLY A 190 8.26 7.52 1.52
N GLU A 191 8.07 8.37 0.50
CA GLU A 191 8.10 7.98 -0.92
C GLU A 191 9.48 7.46 -1.36
N ASN A 192 10.55 8.13 -0.90
CA ASN A 192 11.93 7.87 -1.32
C ASN A 192 12.72 6.99 -0.35
N GLY A 193 12.07 6.44 0.68
CA GLY A 193 12.74 5.59 1.67
C GLY A 193 13.23 4.26 1.08
N SER A 194 14.33 3.74 1.65
CA SER A 194 14.85 2.42 1.32
C SER A 194 13.78 1.34 1.52
N PRO A 195 13.59 0.44 0.53
CA PRO A 195 12.57 -0.60 0.61
C PRO A 195 12.92 -1.67 1.65
N THR A 196 11.92 -2.11 2.39
CA THR A 196 11.88 -3.40 3.10
C THR A 196 10.74 -4.23 2.51
N MET A 197 10.97 -5.50 2.21
CA MET A 197 9.94 -6.37 1.63
C MET A 197 9.33 -7.26 2.71
N THR A 198 8.02 -7.51 2.63
CA THR A 198 7.37 -8.51 3.49
C THR A 198 7.78 -9.93 3.13
N ASP A 199 7.92 -10.78 4.14
CA ASP A 199 8.23 -12.20 3.99
C ASP A 199 7.01 -13.06 3.56
N ALA A 200 7.19 -14.38 3.50
CA ALA A 200 6.14 -15.34 3.14
C ALA A 200 4.88 -15.28 4.02
N GLN A 201 5.00 -14.77 5.24
CA GLN A 201 3.90 -14.60 6.21
C GLN A 201 3.36 -13.15 6.20
N GLY A 202 3.75 -12.35 5.21
CA GLY A 202 3.39 -10.94 5.10
C GLY A 202 4.00 -10.08 6.19
N LEU A 203 5.06 -10.54 6.86
CA LEU A 203 5.67 -9.84 7.98
C LEU A 203 6.85 -8.98 7.53
N ALA A 204 7.03 -7.86 8.22
CA ALA A 204 8.21 -7.03 8.09
C ALA A 204 8.51 -6.32 9.42
N THR A 205 9.75 -5.85 9.55
CA THR A 205 10.21 -5.07 10.69
C THR A 205 10.70 -3.72 10.20
N MET A 206 10.16 -2.64 10.77
CA MET A 206 10.53 -1.27 10.46
C MET A 206 11.03 -0.57 11.73
N THR A 207 11.94 0.39 11.60
CA THR A 207 12.45 1.16 12.75
C THR A 207 11.95 2.60 12.68
N PRO A 208 10.99 3.02 13.51
CA PRO A 208 10.47 4.38 13.50
C PRO A 208 11.44 5.37 14.15
N VAL A 209 11.23 6.65 13.88
CA VAL A 209 12.02 7.77 14.42
C VAL A 209 11.18 8.63 15.36
N VAL A 210 11.81 9.50 16.15
CA VAL A 210 11.11 10.49 16.98
C VAL A 210 10.26 11.41 16.09
N GLY A 211 9.06 11.73 16.55
CA GLY A 211 8.11 12.60 15.84
C GLY A 211 7.13 11.84 14.94
N SER A 212 6.72 12.49 13.85
CA SER A 212 5.72 11.94 12.94
C SER A 212 6.33 10.89 12.01
N ASN A 213 5.78 9.69 12.00
CA ASN A 213 6.14 8.61 11.10
C ASN A 213 5.03 8.41 10.06
N THR A 214 5.43 8.26 8.80
CA THR A 214 4.53 7.88 7.69
C THR A 214 5.16 6.71 6.96
N LEU A 215 4.62 5.52 7.22
CA LEU A 215 5.03 4.30 6.54
C LEU A 215 4.17 4.14 5.29
N GLN A 216 4.82 3.95 4.15
CA GLN A 216 4.18 3.59 2.90
C GLN A 216 4.26 2.09 2.67
N ALA A 217 3.16 1.48 2.21
CA ALA A 217 3.14 0.13 1.67
C ALA A 217 2.63 0.14 0.23
N ILE A 218 3.31 -0.57 -0.67
CA ILE A 218 2.94 -0.67 -2.08
C ILE A 218 2.92 -2.13 -2.50
N LEU A 219 1.80 -2.56 -3.08
CA LEU A 219 1.63 -3.84 -3.74
C LEU A 219 1.09 -3.62 -5.14
N ARG A 220 1.77 -4.16 -6.15
CA ARG A 220 1.29 -4.19 -7.53
C ARG A 220 1.10 -5.63 -7.97
N GLN A 221 -0.03 -5.93 -8.59
CA GLN A 221 -0.38 -7.28 -9.03
C GLN A 221 -0.86 -7.23 -10.49
N PRO A 222 -0.27 -8.03 -11.39
CA PRO A 222 -0.74 -8.12 -12.75
C PRO A 222 -2.16 -8.69 -12.80
N VAL A 223 -2.94 -8.22 -13.76
CA VAL A 223 -4.31 -8.66 -14.06
C VAL A 223 -4.33 -9.20 -15.49
N GLN A 224 -4.97 -10.35 -15.68
CA GLN A 224 -5.12 -10.99 -17.00
C GLN A 224 -6.60 -11.07 -17.36
N GLY A 225 -6.92 -10.79 -18.62
CA GLY A 225 -8.28 -10.93 -19.16
C GLY A 225 -9.29 -9.85 -18.76
N ASP A 226 -8.86 -8.81 -18.04
CA ASP A 226 -9.69 -7.63 -17.74
C ASP A 226 -9.53 -6.58 -18.85
N PRO A 227 -10.60 -6.15 -19.52
CA PRO A 227 -10.52 -5.14 -20.57
C PRO A 227 -10.20 -3.73 -20.05
N MET A 228 -10.35 -3.46 -18.75
CA MET A 228 -10.16 -2.14 -18.15
C MET A 228 -8.73 -1.91 -17.64
N THR A 229 -7.99 -2.97 -17.30
CA THR A 229 -6.67 -2.85 -16.67
C THR A 229 -5.76 -4.07 -16.86
N THR A 230 -4.45 -3.83 -16.78
CA THR A 230 -3.41 -4.88 -16.72
C THR A 230 -2.79 -5.04 -15.34
N GLU A 231 -3.09 -4.15 -14.38
CA GLU A 231 -2.46 -4.13 -13.07
C GLU A 231 -3.40 -3.56 -12.01
N ASN A 232 -3.41 -4.16 -10.81
CA ASN A 232 -3.93 -3.53 -9.60
C ASN A 232 -2.75 -2.89 -8.84
N SER A 233 -2.87 -1.62 -8.46
CA SER A 233 -1.94 -0.92 -7.56
C SER A 233 -2.63 -0.60 -6.25
N TYR A 234 -2.17 -1.23 -5.16
CA TYR A 234 -2.61 -0.96 -3.80
C TYR A 234 -1.54 -0.15 -3.08
N GLU A 235 -1.92 1.03 -2.60
CA GLU A 235 -1.02 1.92 -1.87
C GLU A 235 -1.61 2.31 -0.53
N TYR A 236 -0.79 2.23 0.51
CA TYR A 236 -1.24 2.38 1.89
C TYR A 236 -0.32 3.32 2.65
N LEU A 237 -0.90 4.25 3.43
CA LEU A 237 -0.17 5.03 4.42
C LEU A 237 -0.59 4.66 5.86
N LEU A 238 0.38 4.26 6.69
CA LEU A 238 0.20 4.17 8.14
C LEU A 238 0.90 5.36 8.79
N ARG A 239 0.15 6.19 9.52
CA ARG A 239 0.66 7.39 10.19
C ARG A 239 0.48 7.32 11.70
N PHE A 240 1.53 7.63 12.43
CA PHE A 240 1.55 7.69 13.90
C PHE A 240 2.68 8.60 14.39
N ALA A 241 2.56 9.07 15.62
CA ALA A 241 3.64 9.78 16.30
C ALA A 241 4.40 8.84 17.24
N VAL A 242 5.69 9.12 17.42
CA VAL A 242 6.57 8.52 18.43
C VAL A 242 7.17 9.67 19.25
N HIS A 243 7.19 9.50 20.56
CA HIS A 243 7.75 10.47 21.51
C HIS A 243 9.10 10.01 22.01
#